data_AF-A0A962SD88-F1
#
_entry.id   AF-A0A962SD88-F1
#
_cell.length_a   1.000
_cell.length_b   1.000
_cell.length_c   1.000
_cell.angle_alpha   90.00
_cell.angle_beta   90.00
_cell.angle_gamma   90.00
#
_symmetry.space_group_name_H-M   'P 1'
#
loop_
_entity.id
_entity.type
_entity.pdbx_description
1 polymer ?
#
loop_
_entity_poly.entity_id
_entity_poly.type
_entity_poly.pdbx_seq_one_letter_code
_entity_poly.pdbx_strand_id
1 'polypeptide(L)' 'DMQRGWQMSRTWVESPDTSQRCQIVADKLLTAIENGNQAGIGMFSAYILSRLEGVTAVDIDTSGDMNETRFSF' A
#
# COMPACT_ATOMS: atom_id res chain seq x y z
N ASP A 1 0.40 11.92 -6.35
CA ASP A 1 -0.57 11.33 -7.28
C ASP A 1 -1.80 10.72 -6.59
N MET A 2 -1.66 9.96 -5.49
CA MET A 2 -2.79 9.41 -4.70
C MET A 2 -3.70 10.44 -3.99
N GLN A 3 -3.54 11.74 -4.27
CA GLN A 3 -4.52 12.76 -3.87
C GLN A 3 -5.69 12.86 -4.85
N ARG A 4 -5.51 12.32 -6.07
CA ARG A 4 -6.58 12.09 -7.03
C ARG A 4 -7.23 10.74 -6.72
N GLY A 5 -8.50 10.59 -7.09
CA GLY A 5 -9.23 9.35 -6.86
C GLY A 5 -8.49 8.13 -7.39
N TRP A 6 -8.66 7.00 -6.70
CA TRP A 6 -7.96 5.76 -6.96
C TRP A 6 -8.94 4.61 -7.04
N GLN A 7 -8.72 3.71 -8.01
CA GLN A 7 -9.45 2.45 -8.07
C GLN A 7 -8.80 1.45 -7.11
N MET A 8 -9.42 1.24 -5.96
CA MET A 8 -9.02 0.24 -4.98
C MET A 8 -9.86 -1.02 -5.19
N SER A 9 -9.29 -1.97 -5.94
CA SER A 9 -9.98 -3.18 -6.38
C SER A 9 -11.26 -2.84 -7.17
N ARG A 10 -12.43 -3.24 -6.68
CA ARG A 10 -13.74 -3.00 -7.32
C ARG A 10 -14.36 -1.66 -6.95
N THR A 11 -13.70 -0.89 -6.08
CA THR A 11 -14.24 0.35 -5.51
C THR A 11 -13.43 1.55 -5.98
N TRP A 12 -14.11 2.60 -6.42
CA TRP A 12 -13.47 3.89 -6.66
C TRP A 12 -13.51 4.73 -5.39
N VAL A 13 -12.34 5.24 -4.97
CA VAL A 13 -12.20 6.11 -3.79
C VAL A 13 -11.73 7.48 -4.26
N GLU A 14 -12.57 8.51 -4.11
CA GLU A 14 -12.28 9.85 -4.65
C GLU A 14 -11.09 10.54 -3.98
N SER A 15 -10.92 10.35 -2.68
CA SER A 15 -9.78 10.89 -1.92
C SER A 15 -9.35 9.86 -0.87
N PRO A 16 -8.43 8.96 -1.22
CA PRO A 16 -7.94 7.94 -0.28
C PRO A 16 -7.36 8.60 0.97
N ASP A 17 -7.72 8.09 2.15
CA ASP A 17 -7.12 8.53 3.41
C ASP A 17 -5.69 7.98 3.60
N THR A 18 -5.05 8.26 4.73
CA THR A 18 -3.68 7.78 4.98
C THR A 18 -3.57 6.26 4.98
N SER A 19 -4.54 5.55 5.55
CA SER A 19 -4.54 4.09 5.61
C SER A 19 -4.71 3.50 4.22
N GLN A 20 -5.70 3.99 3.47
CA GLN A 20 -5.98 3.58 2.09
C GLN A 20 -4.80 3.85 1.16
N ARG A 21 -4.10 4.98 1.32
CA ARG A 21 -2.85 5.24 0.58
C ARG A 21 -1.76 4.22 0.93
N CYS A 22 -1.65 3.81 2.19
CA CYS A 22 -0.70 2.78 2.57
C CYS A 22 -1.08 1.42 1.99
N GLN A 23 -2.37 1.09 1.90
CA GLN A 23 -2.85 -0.10 1.20
C GLN A 23 -2.52 -0.05 -0.31
N ILE A 24 -2.68 1.12 -0.93
CA ILE A 24 -2.28 1.35 -2.32
C ILE A 24 -0.78 1.13 -2.51
N VAL A 25 0.04 1.63 -1.58
CA VAL A 25 1.49 1.45 -1.62
C VAL A 25 1.90 0.01 -1.31
N ALA A 26 1.17 -0.70 -0.46
CA ALA A 26 1.42 -2.10 -0.15
C ALA A 26 1.21 -3.01 -1.37
N ASP A 27 0.17 -2.78 -2.16
CA ASP A 27 -0.04 -3.46 -3.45
C ASP A 27 1.12 -3.19 -4.42
N LYS A 28 1.57 -1.93 -4.53
CA LYS A 28 2.76 -1.57 -5.34
C LYS A 28 4.04 -2.23 -4.81
N LEU A 29 4.16 -2.37 -3.50
CA LEU A 29 5.27 -3.07 -2.86
C LEU A 29 5.25 -4.55 -3.24
N LEU A 30 4.10 -5.22 -3.23
CA LEU A 30 3.96 -6.60 -3.69
C LEU A 30 4.42 -6.75 -5.15
N THR A 31 3.93 -5.89 -6.06
CA THR A 31 4.39 -5.89 -7.46
C THR A 31 5.90 -5.65 -7.58
N ALA A 32 6.49 -4.78 -6.75
CA ALA A 32 7.93 -4.55 -6.76
C ALA A 32 8.72 -5.78 -6.28
N ILE A 33 8.21 -6.51 -5.29
CA ILE A 33 8.77 -7.78 -4.80
C ILE A 33 8.74 -8.82 -5.92
N GLU A 34 7.58 -9.02 -6.55
CA GLU A 34 7.40 -9.98 -7.65
C GLU A 34 8.33 -9.72 -8.83
N ASN A 35 8.58 -8.44 -9.14
CA ASN A 35 9.48 -8.03 -10.21
C ASN A 35 10.95 -7.90 -9.79
N GLY A 36 11.29 -8.17 -8.53
CA GLY A 36 12.65 -8.02 -8.00
C GLY A 36 13.18 -6.57 -8.01
N ASN A 37 12.29 -5.57 -8.07
CA ASN A 37 12.64 -4.15 -8.11
C ASN A 37 13.05 -3.63 -6.72
N GLN A 38 14.31 -3.83 -6.36
CA GLN A 38 14.85 -3.46 -5.05
C GLN A 38 14.67 -1.97 -4.69
N ALA A 39 14.81 -1.07 -5.67
CA ALA A 39 14.60 0.36 -5.45
C ALA A 39 13.14 0.66 -5.09
N GLY A 40 12.19 0.03 -5.81
CA GLY A 40 10.76 0.12 -5.51
C GLY A 40 10.43 -0.43 -4.12
N ILE A 41 10.98 -1.60 -3.76
CA ILE A 41 10.79 -2.22 -2.44
C ILE A 41 11.18 -1.27 -1.32
N GLY A 42 12.38 -0.67 -1.42
CA GLY A 42 12.86 0.29 -0.41
C GLY A 42 11.98 1.53 -0.34
N MET A 43 11.62 2.11 -1.48
CA MET A 43 10.81 3.32 -1.56
C MET A 43 9.40 3.13 -0.97
N PHE A 44 8.71 2.04 -1.32
CA PHE A 44 7.36 1.76 -0.85
C PHE A 44 7.33 1.40 0.64
N SER A 45 8.30 0.61 1.11
CA SER A 45 8.46 0.32 2.54
C SER A 45 8.69 1.61 3.35
N ALA A 46 9.60 2.47 2.89
CA ALA A 46 9.88 3.75 3.55
C ALA A 46 8.65 4.68 3.57
N TYR A 47 7.84 4.68 2.51
CA TYR A 47 6.59 5.46 2.48
C TYR A 47 5.63 5.01 3.59
N ILE A 48 5.39 3.70 3.73
CA ILE A 48 4.47 3.15 4.75
C ILE A 48 4.96 3.52 6.15
N LEU A 49 6.25 3.30 6.44
CA LEU A 49 6.87 3.67 7.73
C LEU A 49 6.76 5.18 8.03
N SER A 50 6.83 6.04 7.01
CA SER A 50 6.74 7.50 7.16
C SER A 50 5.31 8.05 7.37
N ARG A 51 4.29 7.18 7.26
CA ARG A 51 2.88 7.57 7.31
C ARG A 51 2.10 6.85 8.40
N LEU A 52 2.51 5.63 8.75
CA LEU A 52 1.96 4.84 9.85
C LEU A 52 3.02 4.69 10.93
N GLU A 53 3.06 5.64 11.86
CA GLU A 53 4.01 5.60 12.97
C GLU A 53 3.76 4.37 13.85
N GLY A 54 4.83 3.65 14.19
CA GLY A 54 4.76 2.44 15.02
C GLY A 54 4.35 1.17 14.26
N VAL A 55 4.14 1.21 12.94
CA VAL A 55 3.84 -0.01 12.18
C VAL A 55 5.01 -0.99 12.24
N THR A 56 4.74 -2.25 12.58
CA THR A 56 5.73 -3.32 12.70
C THR A 56 5.59 -4.39 11.63
N ALA A 57 4.39 -4.57 11.07
CA ALA A 57 4.16 -5.52 9.98
C ALA A 57 3.06 -5.04 9.02
N VAL A 58 3.15 -5.49 7.77
CA VAL A 58 2.14 -5.32 6.73
C VAL A 58 1.77 -6.70 6.19
N ASP A 59 0.51 -7.09 6.34
CA ASP A 59 -0.05 -8.31 5.75
C ASP A 59 -0.78 -7.92 4.46
N ILE A 60 -0.16 -8.21 3.31
CA ILE A 60 -0.63 -7.75 2.00
C ILE A 60 -1.61 -8.77 1.44
N ASP A 61 -2.82 -8.31 1.10
CA ASP A 61 -3.77 -9.15 0.37
C ASP A 61 -3.23 -9.45 -1.03
N THR A 62 -3.11 -10.74 -1.36
CA THR A 62 -2.67 -11.22 -2.67
C THR A 62 -3.83 -11.66 -3.56
N SER A 63 -5.08 -11.47 -3.13
CA SER A 63 -6.29 -11.83 -3.88
C SER A 63 -6.77 -10.72 -4.81
N GLY A 64 -6.23 -9.50 -4.63
CA GLY A 64 -6.51 -8.32 -5.43
C GLY A 64 -7.49 -7.35 -4.78
N ASP A 65 -7.79 -7.49 -3.48
CA ASP A 65 -8.50 -6.49 -2.71
C ASP A 65 -7.58 -5.75 -1.75
N MET A 66 -7.09 -4.59 -2.20
CA MET A 66 -6.22 -3.72 -1.41
C MET A 66 -6.82 -3.36 -0.05
N ASN A 67 -8.15 -3.34 0.07
CA ASN A 67 -8.84 -3.00 1.33
C ASN A 67 -8.64 -4.08 2.41
N GLU A 68 -8.28 -5.31 2.01
CA GLU A 68 -7.99 -6.43 2.92
C GLU A 68 -6.55 -6.41 3.44
N THR A 69 -5.68 -5.57 2.90
CA THR A 69 -4.33 -5.37 3.46
C THR A 69 -4.43 -4.81 4.89
N ARG A 70 -3.69 -5.44 5.83
CA ARG A 70 -3.69 -5.10 7.26
C ARG A 70 -2.33 -4.59 7.73
N PHE A 71 -2.37 -3.70 8.72
CA PHE A 71 -1.19 -3.13 9.37
C PHE A 71 -1.19 -3.51 10.86
N SER A 72 -0.06 -4.00 11.35
CA SER A 72 0.17 -4.29 12.77
C SER A 72 1.09 -3.24 13.37
N PHE A 73 0.86 -2.91 14.64
CA PHE A 73 1.64 -1.93 15.42
C PHE A 73 2.31 -2.64 16.59
#